data_AF-A0A2N0WD93-F1
#
_entry.id   AF-A0A2N0WD93-F1
#
_cell.length_a   1.000
_cell.length_b   1.000
_cell.length_c   1.000
_cell.angle_alpha   90.00
_cell.angle_beta   90.00
_cell.angle_gamma   90.00
#
_symmetry.space_group_name_H-M   'P 1'
#
loop_
_entity.id
_entity.type
_entity.pdbx_description
1 polymer ?
#
loop_
_entity_poly.entity_id
_entity_poly.type
_entity_poly.pdbx_seq_one_letter_code
_entity_poly.pdbx_strand_id
1 'polypeptide(L)'
;MSVMLNICGVLVTTSHFPDTTLQQFYQQYYHCQIETAKQQFSSQVQTPQTVAELFPQPPTWWPIFTSDQLDSESFKQLIAQGVKPGVILPNEYFSAIKYYKIKKAVNEGAIPIAFYQMTHAKYFAAKATFSTAIGLRPLAALIETGWDENIIAQPAGSYIIQSDFPDELRIPARKIQYNQHFFYQAISDPSQSSGYQVVINPPLGMPLNTIEYPQLGISWDLNRTQFTSTTDGINTSLFGYILIGLSTVVIPLDYIYSAHYPSLLSSFGSSISWVSLLLGGGLLLILIISIIRRRRINARD
;
A
#
# COMPACT_ATOMS: atom_id res chain seq x y z
N MET A 1 -8.82 -13.56 -25.86
CA MET A 1 -8.76 -15.01 -26.08
C MET A 1 -8.64 -15.64 -24.71
N SER A 2 -9.51 -16.56 -24.33
CA SER A 2 -9.42 -17.24 -23.03
C SER A 2 -8.52 -18.47 -23.11
N VAL A 3 -7.84 -18.78 -22.01
CA VAL A 3 -6.96 -19.95 -21.86
C VAL A 3 -7.59 -20.91 -20.86
N MET A 4 -7.66 -22.19 -21.24
CA MET A 4 -8.14 -23.25 -20.35
C MET A 4 -6.96 -23.86 -19.61
N LEU A 5 -7.04 -23.85 -18.29
CA LEU A 5 -6.02 -24.35 -17.38
C LEU A 5 -6.55 -25.60 -16.67
N ASN A 6 -5.67 -26.58 -16.48
CA ASN A 6 -5.86 -27.66 -15.53
C ASN A 6 -5.09 -27.30 -14.25
N ILE A 7 -5.82 -27.07 -13.17
CA ILE A 7 -5.28 -26.70 -11.87
C ILE A 7 -5.73 -27.78 -10.89
N CYS A 8 -4.82 -28.67 -10.54
CA CYS A 8 -5.04 -29.76 -9.58
C CYS A 8 -6.19 -30.69 -9.98
N GLY A 9 -6.39 -30.91 -11.28
CA GLY A 9 -7.48 -31.72 -11.83
C GLY A 9 -8.77 -30.93 -12.08
N VAL A 10 -8.82 -29.63 -11.78
CA VAL A 10 -9.96 -28.75 -12.08
C VAL A 10 -9.69 -27.93 -13.33
N LEU A 11 -10.65 -27.95 -14.26
CA LEU A 11 -10.59 -27.16 -15.48
C LEU A 11 -11.15 -25.76 -15.23
N VAL A 12 -10.29 -24.77 -15.43
CA VAL A 12 -10.58 -23.36 -15.17
C VAL A 12 -10.33 -22.56 -16.44
N THR A 13 -11.25 -21.65 -16.77
CA THR A 13 -11.04 -20.67 -17.84
C THR A 13 -10.49 -19.38 -17.25
N THR A 14 -9.43 -18.87 -17.87
CA THR A 14 -8.80 -17.59 -17.51
C THR A 14 -8.61 -16.69 -18.72
N SER A 15 -8.39 -15.40 -18.50
CA SER A 15 -8.07 -14.42 -19.55
C SER A 15 -6.68 -14.66 -20.16
N HIS A 16 -5.71 -15.04 -19.32
CA HIS A 16 -4.31 -15.21 -19.68
C HIS A 16 -3.69 -16.41 -18.96
N PHE A 17 -2.67 -17.02 -19.57
CA PHE A 17 -1.87 -18.02 -18.87
C PHE A 17 -1.09 -17.31 -17.74
N PRO A 18 -1.07 -17.87 -16.51
CA PRO A 18 -0.49 -17.20 -15.36
C PRO A 18 1.02 -17.05 -15.51
N ASP A 19 1.57 -16.00 -14.93
CA ASP A 19 2.99 -15.72 -14.96
C ASP A 19 3.82 -16.77 -14.17
N THR A 20 5.14 -16.76 -14.36
CA THR A 20 6.03 -17.75 -13.73
C THR A 20 6.05 -17.67 -12.20
N THR A 21 5.90 -16.50 -11.61
CA THR A 21 5.85 -16.33 -10.15
C THR A 21 4.59 -16.99 -9.59
N LEU A 22 3.42 -16.74 -10.23
CA LEU A 22 2.18 -17.35 -9.80
C LEU A 22 2.23 -18.88 -9.91
N GLN A 23 2.80 -19.41 -11.00
CA GLN A 23 3.02 -20.85 -11.17
C GLN A 23 3.92 -21.44 -10.07
N GLN A 24 5.03 -20.77 -9.73
CA GLN A 24 5.93 -21.21 -8.66
C GLN A 24 5.24 -21.25 -7.30
N PHE A 25 4.40 -20.25 -7.00
CA PHE A 25 3.63 -20.26 -5.77
C PHE A 25 2.62 -21.39 -5.74
N TYR A 26 1.97 -21.69 -6.87
CA TYR A 26 1.11 -22.86 -6.94
C TYR A 26 1.83 -24.18 -6.66
N GLN A 27 3.02 -24.34 -7.24
CA GLN A 27 3.82 -25.53 -7.00
C GLN A 27 4.32 -25.62 -5.57
N GLN A 28 4.83 -24.52 -5.01
CA GLN A 28 5.49 -24.51 -3.70
C GLN A 28 4.48 -24.57 -2.55
N TYR A 29 3.37 -23.84 -2.66
CA TYR A 29 2.42 -23.67 -1.56
C TYR A 29 1.26 -24.65 -1.63
N TYR A 30 0.80 -24.97 -2.85
CA TYR A 30 -0.39 -25.80 -3.07
C TYR A 30 -0.07 -27.19 -3.62
N HIS A 31 1.21 -27.50 -3.82
CA HIS A 31 1.69 -28.77 -4.38
C HIS A 31 1.01 -29.13 -5.71
N CYS A 32 0.74 -28.09 -6.51
CA CYS A 32 -0.08 -28.19 -7.69
C CYS A 32 0.55 -27.45 -8.88
N GLN A 33 0.58 -28.12 -10.03
CA GLN A 33 1.01 -27.53 -11.28
C GLN A 33 -0.17 -26.93 -12.03
N ILE A 34 0.09 -25.80 -12.69
CA ILE A 34 -0.85 -25.19 -13.62
C ILE A 34 -0.43 -25.63 -15.01
N GLU A 35 -1.28 -26.41 -15.66
CA GLU A 35 -1.02 -26.92 -17.01
C GLU A 35 -2.04 -26.33 -18.00
N THR A 36 -1.63 -26.12 -19.24
CA THR A 36 -2.59 -25.82 -20.30
C THR A 36 -3.42 -27.07 -20.57
N ALA A 37 -4.74 -26.98 -20.39
CA ALA A 37 -5.62 -28.09 -20.71
C ALA A 37 -5.68 -28.27 -22.23
N LYS A 38 -5.41 -29.48 -22.71
CA LYS A 38 -5.76 -29.85 -24.09
C LYS A 38 -7.27 -29.83 -24.19
N GLN A 39 -7.82 -29.25 -25.26
CA GLN A 39 -9.27 -29.18 -25.52
C GLN A 39 -9.89 -30.60 -25.48
N GLN A 40 -10.25 -31.06 -24.30
CA GLN A 40 -11.06 -32.25 -24.09
C GLN A 40 -12.34 -31.76 -23.45
N PHE A 41 -13.42 -31.95 -24.21
CA PHE A 41 -14.79 -31.60 -23.88
C PHE A 41 -15.16 -32.13 -22.49
N SER A 42 -14.96 -31.29 -21.47
CA SER A 42 -15.54 -31.44 -20.15
C SER A 42 -16.65 -30.41 -20.01
N SER A 43 -17.82 -30.85 -19.58
CA SER A 43 -19.04 -30.06 -19.46
C SER A 43 -19.07 -29.15 -18.22
N GLN A 44 -17.99 -29.10 -17.43
CA GLN A 44 -17.92 -28.30 -16.20
C GLN A 44 -16.61 -27.51 -16.12
N VAL A 45 -16.53 -26.44 -16.91
CA VAL A 45 -15.52 -25.41 -16.75
C VAL A 45 -15.90 -24.55 -15.54
N GLN A 46 -15.00 -24.47 -14.56
CA GLN A 46 -15.21 -23.69 -13.34
C GLN A 46 -14.60 -22.29 -13.47
N THR A 47 -15.06 -21.36 -12.62
CA THR A 47 -14.45 -20.02 -12.52
C THR A 47 -13.16 -20.08 -11.69
N PRO A 48 -12.19 -19.16 -11.90
CA PRO A 48 -10.96 -19.09 -11.12
C PRO A 48 -11.18 -18.99 -9.61
N GLN A 49 -12.33 -18.46 -9.19
CA GLN A 49 -12.72 -18.34 -7.77
C GLN A 49 -12.86 -19.71 -7.09
N THR A 50 -13.34 -20.71 -7.83
CA THR A 50 -13.54 -22.09 -7.32
C THR A 50 -12.22 -22.75 -6.89
N VAL A 51 -11.08 -22.28 -7.44
CA VAL A 51 -9.76 -22.81 -7.09
C VAL A 51 -9.44 -22.57 -5.61
N ALA A 52 -9.91 -21.47 -5.02
CA ALA A 52 -9.68 -21.19 -3.61
C ALA A 52 -10.36 -22.21 -2.67
N GLU A 53 -11.48 -22.80 -3.10
CA GLU A 53 -12.23 -23.80 -2.33
C GLU A 53 -11.50 -25.15 -2.26
N LEU A 54 -10.60 -25.42 -3.20
CA LEU A 54 -9.78 -26.64 -3.23
C LEU A 54 -8.69 -26.64 -2.14
N PHE A 55 -8.42 -25.48 -1.53
CA PHE A 55 -7.39 -25.30 -0.52
C PHE A 55 -7.98 -24.77 0.79
N PRO A 56 -8.76 -25.60 1.51
CA PRO A 56 -9.44 -25.16 2.72
C PRO A 56 -8.43 -24.77 3.79
N GLN A 57 -8.63 -23.58 4.35
CA GLN A 57 -7.91 -23.03 5.50
C GLN A 57 -8.91 -22.31 6.40
N PRO A 58 -8.63 -22.14 7.71
CA PRO A 58 -9.49 -21.36 8.59
C PRO A 58 -9.78 -19.99 7.99
N PRO A 59 -11.05 -19.56 7.91
CA PRO A 59 -11.42 -18.29 7.30
C PRO A 59 -11.02 -17.16 8.26
N THR A 60 -9.89 -16.52 7.98
CA THR A 60 -9.43 -15.33 8.69
C THR A 60 -9.37 -14.16 7.73
N TRP A 61 -9.49 -12.95 8.26
CA TRP A 61 -9.52 -11.79 7.37
C TRP A 61 -8.97 -10.52 8.00
N TRP A 62 -8.58 -9.58 7.14
CA TRP A 62 -8.16 -8.25 7.55
C TRP A 62 -8.89 -7.17 6.73
N PRO A 63 -9.56 -6.21 7.39
CA PRO A 63 -10.25 -5.12 6.71
C PRO A 63 -9.28 -4.07 6.16
N ILE A 64 -9.46 -3.67 4.91
CA ILE A 64 -8.82 -2.46 4.36
C ILE A 64 -9.87 -1.54 3.73
N PHE A 65 -9.65 -0.22 3.84
CA PHE A 65 -10.59 0.78 3.36
C PHE A 65 -9.95 1.74 2.37
N THR A 66 -10.71 2.10 1.34
CA THR A 66 -10.38 3.23 0.47
C THR A 66 -10.66 4.55 1.20
N SER A 67 -9.98 5.62 0.77
CA SER A 67 -10.05 6.93 1.45
C SER A 67 -11.47 7.54 1.55
N ASP A 68 -12.38 7.15 0.67
CA ASP A 68 -13.79 7.58 0.63
C ASP A 68 -14.67 6.82 1.62
N GLN A 69 -14.27 5.61 2.05
CA GLN A 69 -15.04 4.76 2.96
C GLN A 69 -14.66 4.93 4.44
N LEU A 70 -13.77 5.87 4.76
CA LEU A 70 -13.34 6.14 6.15
C LEU A 70 -14.43 6.75 7.03
N ASP A 71 -15.51 7.28 6.44
CA ASP A 71 -16.67 7.78 7.18
C ASP A 71 -17.81 6.75 7.27
N SER A 72 -17.62 5.54 6.70
CA SER A 72 -18.62 4.47 6.73
C SER A 72 -18.86 3.94 8.14
N GLU A 73 -20.08 3.46 8.39
CA GLU A 73 -20.41 2.83 9.68
C GLU A 73 -19.57 1.57 9.93
N SER A 74 -19.23 0.83 8.86
CA SER A 74 -18.35 -0.35 8.93
C SER A 74 -16.97 0.02 9.50
N PHE A 75 -16.36 1.08 8.96
CA PHE A 75 -15.07 1.58 9.44
C PHE A 75 -15.14 2.00 10.91
N LYS A 76 -16.14 2.82 11.28
CA LYS A 76 -16.31 3.32 12.65
C LYS A 76 -16.50 2.19 13.65
N GLN A 77 -17.30 1.18 13.32
CA GLN A 77 -17.56 0.03 14.18
C GLN A 77 -16.28 -0.77 14.44
N LEU A 78 -15.51 -1.06 13.38
CA LEU A 78 -14.24 -1.80 13.50
C LEU A 78 -13.24 -1.07 14.40
N ILE A 79 -13.05 0.23 14.19
CA ILE A 79 -12.17 1.06 15.02
C ILE A 79 -12.66 1.08 16.48
N ALA A 80 -13.96 1.27 16.70
CA ALA A 80 -14.55 1.30 18.05
C ALA A 80 -14.36 -0.03 18.83
N GLN A 81 -14.26 -1.15 18.10
CA GLN A 81 -14.01 -2.47 18.67
C GLN A 81 -12.51 -2.82 18.77
N GLY A 82 -11.62 -1.86 18.50
CA GLY A 82 -10.17 -2.03 18.62
C GLY A 82 -9.51 -2.73 17.44
N VAL A 83 -10.23 -2.95 16.33
CA VAL A 83 -9.65 -3.47 15.09
C VAL A 83 -8.84 -2.36 14.42
N LYS A 84 -7.65 -2.70 13.89
CA LYS A 84 -6.77 -1.78 13.14
C LYS A 84 -6.90 -2.03 11.64
N PRO A 85 -7.88 -1.41 10.95
CA PRO A 85 -8.05 -1.60 9.52
C PRO A 85 -6.89 -0.98 8.74
N GLY A 86 -6.61 -1.52 7.56
CA GLY A 86 -5.78 -0.84 6.57
C GLY A 86 -6.50 0.37 5.98
N VAL A 87 -5.75 1.42 5.64
CA VAL A 87 -6.23 2.55 4.85
C VAL A 87 -5.38 2.71 3.61
N ILE A 88 -6.00 2.58 2.45
CA ILE A 88 -5.35 2.73 1.16
C ILE A 88 -5.12 4.22 0.92
N LEU A 89 -3.85 4.60 0.85
CA LEU A 89 -3.44 5.95 0.52
C LEU A 89 -3.79 6.22 -0.95
N PRO A 90 -4.43 7.35 -1.30
CA PRO A 90 -4.81 7.69 -2.66
C PRO A 90 -3.66 7.51 -3.64
N ASN A 91 -3.91 7.00 -4.85
CA ASN A 91 -2.86 6.86 -5.84
C ASN A 91 -2.32 8.25 -6.25
N GLU A 92 -3.26 9.15 -6.50
CA GLU A 92 -3.07 10.56 -6.77
C GLU A 92 -2.86 11.39 -5.49
N TYR A 93 -2.73 12.71 -5.64
CA TYR A 93 -2.37 13.63 -4.56
C TYR A 93 -3.46 13.76 -3.52
N PHE A 94 -3.04 13.91 -2.27
CA PHE A 94 -3.95 14.21 -1.18
C PHE A 94 -4.57 15.60 -1.40
N SER A 95 -5.89 15.68 -1.54
CA SER A 95 -6.56 16.93 -1.17
C SER A 95 -6.38 17.14 0.34
N ALA A 96 -6.30 18.40 0.80
CA ALA A 96 -6.16 18.68 2.23
C ALA A 96 -7.24 17.96 3.07
N ILE A 97 -8.47 17.93 2.55
CA ILE A 97 -9.60 17.22 3.16
C ILE A 97 -9.31 15.71 3.27
N LYS A 98 -8.89 15.06 2.17
CA LYS A 98 -8.53 13.62 2.18
C LYS A 98 -7.36 13.35 3.13
N TYR A 99 -6.34 14.21 3.14
CA TYR A 99 -5.22 14.11 4.07
C TYR A 99 -5.69 14.11 5.53
N TYR A 100 -6.48 15.10 5.96
CA TYR A 100 -6.93 15.18 7.35
C TYR A 100 -7.82 13.99 7.74
N LYS A 101 -8.67 13.50 6.83
CA LYS A 101 -9.48 12.29 7.06
C LYS A 101 -8.61 11.07 7.28
N ILE A 102 -7.65 10.82 6.39
CA ILE A 102 -6.72 9.69 6.50
C ILE A 102 -5.86 9.84 7.76
N LYS A 103 -5.35 11.04 8.04
CA LYS A 103 -4.52 11.29 9.22
C LYS A 103 -5.26 11.03 10.52
N LYS A 104 -6.54 11.42 10.59
CA LYS A 104 -7.42 11.09 11.71
C LYS A 104 -7.57 9.58 11.86
N ALA A 105 -7.93 8.86 10.79
CA ALA A 105 -8.04 7.40 10.79
C ALA A 105 -6.75 6.71 11.27
N VAL A 106 -5.59 7.19 10.82
CA VAL A 106 -4.28 6.66 11.22
C VAL A 106 -4.00 6.92 12.71
N ASN A 107 -4.35 8.10 13.21
CA ASN A 107 -4.24 8.42 14.63
C ASN A 107 -5.19 7.56 15.49
N GLU A 108 -6.32 7.12 14.93
CA GLU A 108 -7.27 6.18 15.54
C GLU A 108 -6.83 4.71 15.43
N GLY A 109 -5.70 4.43 14.77
CA GLY A 109 -5.08 3.10 14.69
C GLY A 109 -5.12 2.44 13.32
N ALA A 110 -5.67 3.10 12.29
CA ALA A 110 -5.64 2.58 10.92
C ALA A 110 -4.20 2.49 10.38
N ILE A 111 -3.93 1.47 9.58
CA ILE A 111 -2.61 1.12 9.06
C ILE A 111 -2.48 1.63 7.62
N PRO A 112 -1.57 2.57 7.31
CA PRO A 112 -1.44 3.08 5.95
C PRO A 112 -0.89 2.02 4.97
N ILE A 113 -1.52 1.92 3.81
CA ILE A 113 -1.13 1.06 2.69
C ILE A 113 -0.90 1.95 1.47
N ALA A 114 0.27 1.88 0.85
CA ALA A 114 0.58 2.67 -0.34
C ALA A 114 0.35 1.88 -1.62
N PHE A 115 -0.17 2.53 -2.67
CA PHE A 115 -0.22 1.92 -4.00
C PHE A 115 1.18 1.67 -4.56
N TYR A 116 1.33 0.49 -5.16
CA TYR A 116 2.54 0.05 -5.83
C TYR A 116 2.24 -0.26 -7.29
N GLN A 117 2.78 0.56 -8.19
CA GLN A 117 2.70 0.32 -9.62
C GLN A 117 4.03 -0.30 -10.09
N MET A 118 3.98 -1.54 -10.58
CA MET A 118 5.17 -2.28 -11.01
C MET A 118 6.00 -1.53 -12.07
N THR A 119 5.31 -0.92 -13.02
CA THR A 119 5.93 -0.14 -14.11
C THR A 119 6.62 1.14 -13.62
N HIS A 120 6.31 1.59 -12.40
CA HIS A 120 6.81 2.83 -11.81
C HIS A 120 7.36 2.62 -10.39
N ALA A 121 8.23 1.62 -10.18
CA ALA A 121 8.83 1.32 -8.87
C ALA A 121 9.48 2.55 -8.18
N LYS A 122 10.10 3.47 -8.95
CA LYS A 122 10.65 4.73 -8.42
C LYS A 122 9.58 5.68 -7.88
N TYR A 123 8.39 5.66 -8.46
CA TYR A 123 7.25 6.45 -8.01
C TYR A 123 6.79 5.99 -6.62
N PHE A 124 6.77 4.68 -6.37
CA PHE A 124 6.48 4.13 -5.05
C PHE A 124 7.46 4.67 -3.98
N ALA A 125 8.76 4.63 -4.25
CA ALA A 125 9.77 5.08 -3.28
C ALA A 125 9.62 6.57 -2.92
N ALA A 126 9.39 7.43 -3.92
CA ALA A 126 9.15 8.85 -3.71
C ALA A 126 7.88 9.08 -2.87
N LYS A 127 6.81 8.35 -3.19
CA LYS A 127 5.53 8.44 -2.49
C LYS A 127 5.61 7.91 -1.05
N ALA A 128 6.24 6.76 -0.82
CA ALA A 128 6.43 6.20 0.51
C ALA A 128 7.25 7.15 1.39
N THR A 129 8.28 7.80 0.81
CA THR A 129 9.09 8.82 1.50
C THR A 129 8.24 10.04 1.85
N PHE A 130 7.48 10.58 0.89
CA PHE A 130 6.57 11.71 1.11
C PHE A 130 5.50 11.42 2.17
N SER A 131 4.80 10.29 2.02
CA SER A 131 3.76 9.84 2.95
C SER A 131 4.33 9.65 4.36
N THR A 132 5.55 9.14 4.49
CA THR A 132 6.26 9.06 5.77
C THR A 132 6.49 10.45 6.37
N ALA A 133 6.90 11.41 5.55
CA ALA A 133 7.21 12.77 6.01
C ALA A 133 5.98 13.54 6.52
N ILE A 134 4.81 13.30 5.93
CA ILE A 134 3.53 13.85 6.41
C ILE A 134 2.86 12.97 7.50
N GLY A 135 3.58 11.98 8.03
CA GLY A 135 3.11 11.13 9.11
C GLY A 135 2.02 10.11 8.71
N LEU A 136 1.97 9.73 7.44
CA LEU A 136 1.14 8.67 6.85
C LEU A 136 2.02 7.51 6.36
N ARG A 137 2.95 7.08 7.20
CA ARG A 137 3.98 6.09 6.86
C ARG A 137 3.36 4.74 6.46
N PRO A 138 3.58 4.25 5.21
CA PRO A 138 3.03 2.98 4.77
C PRO A 138 3.71 1.79 5.47
N LEU A 139 2.94 0.74 5.73
CA LEU A 139 3.40 -0.55 6.28
C LEU A 139 3.14 -1.73 5.35
N ALA A 140 2.41 -1.52 4.26
CA ALA A 140 2.22 -2.48 3.19
C ALA A 140 2.03 -1.75 1.86
N ALA A 141 2.12 -2.51 0.78
CA ALA A 141 1.91 -2.06 -0.59
C ALA A 141 0.67 -2.75 -1.19
N LEU A 142 -0.16 -2.03 -1.92
CA LEU A 142 -1.28 -2.57 -2.70
C LEU A 142 -0.93 -2.55 -4.19
N ILE A 143 -1.06 -3.69 -4.85
CA ILE A 143 -0.90 -3.86 -6.30
C ILE A 143 -2.28 -4.22 -6.87
N GLU A 144 -2.82 -3.36 -7.73
CA GLU A 144 -4.16 -3.54 -8.34
C GLU A 144 -4.10 -4.28 -9.69
N THR A 145 -2.92 -4.36 -10.30
CA THR A 145 -2.71 -4.95 -11.63
C THR A 145 -2.62 -6.48 -11.60
N GLY A 146 -2.90 -7.12 -10.46
CA GLY A 146 -2.73 -8.56 -10.30
C GLY A 146 -1.27 -9.00 -10.16
N TRP A 147 -1.02 -10.25 -10.56
CA TRP A 147 0.28 -10.91 -10.45
C TRP A 147 1.22 -10.52 -11.60
N ASP A 148 2.50 -10.31 -11.28
CA ASP A 148 3.54 -9.94 -12.24
C ASP A 148 4.88 -10.58 -11.81
N GLU A 149 5.67 -11.05 -12.78
CA GLU A 149 6.94 -11.73 -12.54
C GLU A 149 7.95 -10.87 -11.80
N ASN A 150 7.88 -9.54 -11.96
CA ASN A 150 8.80 -8.62 -11.33
C ASN A 150 8.49 -8.41 -9.84
N ILE A 151 7.39 -8.94 -9.31
CA ILE A 151 7.02 -8.73 -7.90
C ILE A 151 8.08 -9.23 -6.93
N ILE A 152 8.73 -10.35 -7.27
CA ILE A 152 9.77 -10.96 -6.44
C ILE A 152 11.10 -10.20 -6.47
N ALA A 153 11.26 -9.25 -7.41
CA ALA A 153 12.41 -8.36 -7.51
C ALA A 153 12.20 -7.03 -6.78
N GLN A 154 11.01 -6.79 -6.21
CA GLN A 154 10.71 -5.56 -5.48
C GLN A 154 11.38 -5.56 -4.10
N PRO A 155 11.39 -4.41 -3.39
CA PRO A 155 11.94 -4.35 -2.05
C PRO A 155 11.27 -5.32 -1.05
N ALA A 156 11.95 -5.62 0.05
CA ALA A 156 11.38 -6.45 1.10
C ALA A 156 10.10 -5.83 1.70
N GLY A 157 9.10 -6.67 1.99
CA GLY A 157 7.90 -6.25 2.70
C GLY A 157 6.63 -6.97 2.33
N SER A 158 5.52 -6.37 2.75
CA SER A 158 4.17 -6.93 2.60
C SER A 158 3.43 -6.31 1.44
N TYR A 159 2.95 -7.18 0.55
CA TYR A 159 2.28 -6.85 -0.69
C TYR A 159 0.89 -7.48 -0.70
N ILE A 160 -0.09 -6.65 -0.96
CA ILE A 160 -1.51 -7.00 -1.07
C ILE A 160 -1.83 -6.96 -2.56
N ILE A 161 -2.26 -8.09 -3.09
CA ILE A 161 -2.52 -8.27 -4.52
C ILE A 161 -4.01 -8.27 -4.75
N GLN A 162 -4.50 -7.22 -5.40
CA GLN A 162 -5.83 -7.11 -5.93
C GLN A 162 -5.76 -7.38 -7.43
N SER A 163 -6.73 -8.14 -7.94
CA SER A 163 -6.98 -8.24 -9.36
C SER A 163 -8.41 -7.82 -9.60
N ASP A 164 -8.59 -6.78 -10.41
CA ASP A 164 -9.91 -6.30 -10.83
C ASP A 164 -10.52 -7.18 -11.91
N PHE A 165 -9.76 -8.13 -12.47
CA PHE A 165 -10.22 -9.02 -13.50
C PHE A 165 -10.83 -10.30 -12.88
N PRO A 166 -12.14 -10.56 -13.07
CA PRO A 166 -12.78 -11.75 -12.53
C PRO A 166 -12.25 -13.05 -13.16
N ASP A 167 -11.72 -12.97 -14.38
CA ASP A 167 -11.20 -14.10 -15.15
C ASP A 167 -9.68 -14.32 -14.95
N GLU A 168 -9.03 -13.56 -14.07
CA GLU A 168 -7.62 -13.82 -13.74
C GLU A 168 -7.49 -14.88 -12.66
N LEU A 169 -6.48 -15.75 -12.81
CA LEU A 169 -6.12 -16.68 -11.76
C LEU A 169 -5.52 -15.93 -10.58
N ARG A 170 -6.03 -16.21 -9.38
CA ARG A 170 -5.59 -15.61 -8.13
C ARG A 170 -4.85 -16.63 -7.30
N ILE A 171 -3.98 -16.20 -6.39
CA ILE A 171 -3.55 -17.13 -5.35
C ILE A 171 -4.76 -17.47 -4.45
N PRO A 172 -4.91 -18.71 -4.00
CA PRO A 172 -5.79 -19.05 -2.90
C PRO A 172 -5.48 -18.19 -1.67
N ALA A 173 -6.51 -17.95 -0.86
CA ALA A 173 -6.46 -17.02 0.27
C ALA A 173 -5.58 -17.56 1.41
N ARG A 174 -4.28 -17.32 1.34
CA ARG A 174 -3.32 -17.60 2.42
C ARG A 174 -2.18 -16.60 2.40
N LYS A 175 -1.47 -16.52 3.51
CA LYS A 175 -0.14 -15.90 3.56
C LYS A 175 0.85 -16.72 2.71
N ILE A 176 1.50 -16.06 1.76
CA ILE A 176 2.61 -16.61 0.98
C ILE A 176 3.89 -15.85 1.36
N GLN A 177 4.97 -16.58 1.68
CA GLN A 177 6.24 -15.97 2.06
C GLN A 177 7.37 -16.35 1.09
N TYR A 178 7.82 -15.42 0.27
CA TYR A 178 8.95 -15.67 -0.62
C TYR A 178 10.15 -14.83 -0.21
N ASN A 179 11.13 -15.48 0.43
CA ASN A 179 12.29 -14.83 1.05
C ASN A 179 11.86 -13.75 2.06
N GLN A 180 12.01 -12.50 1.66
CA GLN A 180 11.75 -11.27 2.41
C GLN A 180 10.40 -10.61 2.06
N HIS A 181 9.59 -11.27 1.21
CA HIS A 181 8.31 -10.78 0.76
C HIS A 181 7.17 -11.58 1.38
N PHE A 182 6.10 -10.89 1.73
CA PHE A 182 4.84 -11.49 2.17
C PHE A 182 3.73 -11.07 1.23
N PHE A 183 3.03 -12.04 0.65
CA PHE A 183 1.93 -11.80 -0.28
C PHE A 183 0.59 -12.20 0.31
N TYR A 184 -0.40 -11.37 0.06
CA TYR A 184 -1.77 -11.51 0.53
C TYR A 184 -2.74 -11.22 -0.60
N GLN A 185 -3.79 -12.03 -0.73
CA GLN A 185 -4.85 -11.77 -1.71
C GLN A 185 -5.84 -10.76 -1.15
N ALA A 186 -6.15 -9.73 -1.95
CA ALA A 186 -7.26 -8.84 -1.70
C ALA A 186 -8.50 -9.20 -2.52
N ILE A 187 -9.67 -9.03 -1.92
CA ILE A 187 -10.98 -9.25 -2.53
C ILE A 187 -11.93 -8.11 -2.15
N SER A 188 -12.87 -7.83 -3.04
CA SER A 188 -13.94 -6.85 -2.79
C SER A 188 -15.29 -7.52 -2.48
N ASP A 189 -15.46 -8.79 -2.86
CA ASP A 189 -16.63 -9.60 -2.52
C ASP A 189 -16.23 -10.69 -1.51
N PRO A 190 -16.70 -10.60 -0.26
CA PRO A 190 -16.37 -11.56 0.79
C PRO A 190 -17.17 -12.87 0.73
N SER A 191 -17.89 -13.14 -0.36
CA SER A 191 -18.57 -14.44 -0.57
C SER A 191 -17.61 -15.63 -0.57
N GLN A 192 -16.30 -15.40 -0.70
CA GLN A 192 -15.26 -16.43 -0.61
C GLN A 192 -15.05 -16.87 0.85
N SER A 193 -15.29 -18.15 1.14
CA SER A 193 -15.40 -18.64 2.53
C SER A 193 -14.15 -19.34 3.08
N SER A 194 -13.00 -19.25 2.39
CA SER A 194 -11.80 -20.03 2.75
C SER A 194 -10.55 -19.17 2.90
N GLY A 195 -9.81 -19.45 3.98
CA GLY A 195 -8.45 -18.97 4.22
C GLY A 195 -8.30 -17.50 4.62
N TYR A 196 -7.06 -17.00 4.59
CA TYR A 196 -6.70 -15.63 4.94
C TYR A 196 -7.00 -14.67 3.77
N GLN A 197 -7.90 -13.71 4.00
CA GLN A 197 -8.34 -12.74 3.00
C GLN A 197 -8.15 -11.30 3.45
N VAL A 198 -7.65 -10.45 2.54
CA VAL A 198 -7.71 -9.00 2.73
C VAL A 198 -8.99 -8.49 2.08
N VAL A 199 -9.92 -7.96 2.87
CA VAL A 199 -11.25 -7.55 2.37
C VAL A 199 -11.28 -6.04 2.21
N ILE A 200 -11.48 -5.58 0.98
CA ILE A 200 -11.59 -4.17 0.64
C ILE A 200 -13.00 -3.68 0.92
N ASN A 201 -13.13 -2.61 1.69
CA ASN A 201 -14.39 -1.96 2.05
C ASN A 201 -15.42 -2.98 2.57
N PRO A 202 -15.10 -3.71 3.66
CA PRO A 202 -15.94 -4.80 4.15
C PRO A 202 -17.35 -4.32 4.54
N PRO A 203 -18.39 -5.13 4.29
CA PRO A 203 -19.74 -4.81 4.70
C PRO A 203 -19.89 -4.81 6.23
N LEU A 204 -20.95 -4.15 6.70
CA LEU A 204 -21.32 -4.16 8.11
C LEU A 204 -21.63 -5.58 8.62
N GLY A 205 -21.27 -5.86 9.87
CA GLY A 205 -21.67 -7.08 10.57
C GLY A 205 -20.81 -8.33 10.30
N MET A 206 -19.67 -8.18 9.61
CA MET A 206 -18.71 -9.28 9.49
C MET A 206 -18.20 -9.77 10.86
N PRO A 207 -17.93 -11.08 11.00
CA PRO A 207 -17.45 -11.67 12.24
C PRO A 207 -16.05 -11.14 12.61
N LEU A 208 -15.92 -10.63 13.83
CA LEU A 208 -14.68 -10.01 14.31
C LEU A 208 -13.73 -11.00 15.00
N ASN A 209 -14.25 -12.17 15.37
CA ASN A 209 -13.49 -13.24 16.01
C ASN A 209 -12.51 -13.93 15.07
N THR A 210 -12.58 -13.64 13.77
CA THR A 210 -11.72 -14.18 12.72
C THR A 210 -10.75 -13.13 12.15
N ILE A 211 -10.59 -11.98 12.81
CA ILE A 211 -9.61 -10.97 12.39
C ILE A 211 -8.19 -11.49 12.62
N GLU A 212 -7.40 -11.50 11.57
CA GLU A 212 -5.96 -11.81 11.62
C GLU A 212 -5.18 -10.69 10.93
N TYR A 213 -4.12 -10.18 11.56
CA TYR A 213 -3.32 -9.10 10.96
C TYR A 213 -2.24 -9.67 10.05
N PRO A 214 -1.95 -9.03 8.91
CA PRO A 214 -0.83 -9.44 8.08
C PRO A 214 0.49 -9.14 8.79
N GLN A 215 1.57 -9.72 8.27
CA GLN A 215 2.90 -9.21 8.57
C GLN A 215 2.94 -7.76 8.10
N LEU A 216 3.34 -6.84 8.97
CA LEU A 216 3.46 -5.42 8.62
C LEU A 216 4.93 -5.06 8.47
N GLY A 217 5.22 -4.35 7.39
CA GLY A 217 6.53 -3.82 7.09
C GLY A 217 6.75 -3.71 5.59
N ILE A 218 7.38 -2.62 5.17
CA ILE A 218 7.68 -2.38 3.76
C ILE A 218 8.97 -1.58 3.66
N SER A 219 9.81 -1.95 2.71
CA SER A 219 11.08 -1.27 2.44
C SER A 219 11.03 -0.59 1.08
N TRP A 220 11.88 0.41 0.89
CA TRP A 220 12.11 1.03 -0.42
C TRP A 220 13.50 1.65 -0.49
N ASP A 221 13.99 1.86 -1.71
CA ASP A 221 15.20 2.63 -1.97
C ASP A 221 14.84 3.93 -2.67
N LEU A 222 15.32 5.05 -2.13
CA LEU A 222 15.26 6.35 -2.80
C LEU A 222 16.67 6.94 -2.82
N ASN A 223 17.21 7.20 -4.00
CA ASN A 223 18.55 7.76 -4.19
C ASN A 223 19.65 6.98 -3.44
N ARG A 224 19.66 5.64 -3.56
CA ARG A 224 20.61 4.74 -2.90
C ARG A 224 20.55 4.79 -1.37
N THR A 225 19.44 5.30 -0.84
CA THR A 225 19.16 5.31 0.59
C THR A 225 18.04 4.33 0.84
N GLN A 226 18.32 3.34 1.67
CA GLN A 226 17.34 2.35 2.06
C GLN A 226 16.47 2.87 3.21
N PHE A 227 15.18 2.60 3.10
CA PHE A 227 14.18 2.90 4.09
C PHE A 227 13.46 1.60 4.44
N THR A 228 13.30 1.35 5.73
CA THR A 228 12.52 0.21 6.21
C THR A 228 11.48 0.69 7.20
N SER A 229 10.21 0.57 6.82
CA SER A 229 9.08 0.92 7.65
C SER A 229 8.62 -0.33 8.41
N THR A 230 8.65 -0.27 9.74
CA THR A 230 8.25 -1.36 10.66
C THR A 230 7.10 -0.93 11.57
N THR A 231 6.47 -1.80 12.34
CA THR A 231 5.43 -1.36 13.31
C THR A 231 5.93 -0.27 14.27
N ASP A 232 7.21 -0.30 14.63
CA ASP A 232 7.79 0.57 15.65
C ASP A 232 8.21 1.94 15.09
N GLY A 233 8.64 1.97 13.83
CA GLY A 233 9.13 3.21 13.23
C GLY A 233 9.76 3.03 11.85
N ILE A 234 10.20 4.15 11.28
CA ILE A 234 11.01 4.19 10.06
C ILE A 234 12.48 4.08 10.44
N ASN A 235 13.17 3.10 9.88
CA ASN A 235 14.60 2.90 10.03
C ASN A 235 15.29 3.30 8.72
N THR A 236 16.22 4.25 8.81
CA THR A 236 17.02 4.72 7.68
C THR A 236 18.29 5.40 8.16
N SER A 237 19.17 5.81 7.24
CA SER A 237 20.39 6.56 7.56
C SER A 237 20.08 8.01 7.97
N LEU A 238 21.06 8.72 8.56
CA LEU A 238 20.91 10.15 8.86
C LEU A 238 20.52 10.96 7.61
N PHE A 239 21.12 10.64 6.47
CA PHE A 239 20.77 11.24 5.18
C PHE A 239 19.33 10.89 4.77
N GLY A 240 18.86 9.67 5.03
CA GLY A 240 17.47 9.28 4.80
C GLY A 240 16.47 10.11 5.61
N TYR A 241 16.74 10.40 6.88
CA TYR A 241 15.88 11.30 7.66
C TYR A 241 15.87 12.73 7.11
N ILE A 242 17.00 13.22 6.58
CA ILE A 242 17.05 14.51 5.86
C ILE A 242 16.19 14.45 4.60
N LEU A 243 16.26 13.36 3.82
CA LEU A 243 15.43 13.17 2.63
C LEU A 243 13.93 13.14 2.97
N ILE A 244 13.53 12.49 4.07
CA ILE A 244 12.16 12.53 4.57
C ILE A 244 11.77 13.99 4.85
N GLY A 245 12.58 14.74 5.60
CA GLY A 245 12.30 16.15 5.88
C GLY A 245 12.16 17.00 4.62
N LEU A 246 13.09 16.88 3.67
CA LEU A 246 13.09 17.61 2.40
C LEU A 246 11.91 17.24 1.50
N SER A 247 11.43 15.99 1.58
CA SER A 247 10.32 15.51 0.75
C SER A 247 9.03 16.30 1.01
N THR A 248 8.83 16.85 2.21
CA THR A 248 7.69 17.72 2.54
C THR A 248 7.67 19.02 1.74
N VAL A 249 8.83 19.48 1.25
CA VAL A 249 8.99 20.76 0.55
C VAL A 249 9.16 20.54 -0.95
N VAL A 250 10.01 19.59 -1.35
CA VAL A 250 10.47 19.41 -2.73
C VAL A 250 9.46 18.65 -3.60
N ILE A 251 8.85 17.58 -3.08
CA ILE A 251 7.93 16.74 -3.85
C ILE A 251 6.62 17.49 -4.20
N PRO A 252 6.08 18.37 -3.34
CA PRO A 252 5.02 19.27 -3.75
C PRO A 252 5.43 20.26 -4.86
N LEU A 253 6.66 20.78 -4.83
CA LEU A 253 7.16 21.78 -5.80
C LEU A 253 7.28 21.21 -7.22
N ASP A 254 7.90 20.03 -7.38
CA ASP A 254 8.05 19.37 -8.70
C ASP A 254 6.68 19.05 -9.32
N TYR A 255 5.68 18.79 -8.48
CA TYR A 255 4.33 18.46 -8.95
C TYR A 255 3.45 19.69 -9.24
N ILE A 256 3.66 20.81 -8.51
CA ILE A 256 3.03 22.11 -8.78
C ILE A 256 3.32 22.60 -10.21
N TYR A 257 4.49 22.31 -10.75
CA TYR A 257 4.82 22.62 -12.15
C TYR A 257 4.14 21.69 -13.18
N SER A 258 3.54 20.58 -12.75
CA SER A 258 2.92 19.56 -13.62
C SER A 258 1.39 19.50 -13.57
N ALA A 259 0.73 20.27 -12.71
CA ALA A 259 -0.73 20.29 -12.54
C ALA A 259 -1.43 21.36 -13.41
N HIS A 260 -2.67 21.07 -13.88
CA HIS A 260 -3.47 22.01 -14.68
C HIS A 260 -3.98 23.22 -13.85
N TYR A 261 -4.00 24.39 -14.52
CA TYR A 261 -4.04 25.73 -13.94
C TYR A 261 -5.22 26.18 -13.03
N PRO A 262 -6.40 25.54 -12.92
CA PRO A 262 -7.46 26.06 -12.03
C PRO A 262 -7.26 25.75 -10.54
N SER A 263 -6.60 24.64 -10.18
CA SER A 263 -6.40 24.21 -8.77
C SER A 263 -5.18 24.86 -8.09
N LEU A 264 -4.32 25.47 -8.89
CA LEU A 264 -3.11 26.15 -8.44
C LEU A 264 -3.42 27.40 -7.61
N LEU A 265 -4.40 28.21 -8.01
CA LEU A 265 -4.72 29.49 -7.34
C LEU A 265 -5.23 29.34 -5.90
N SER A 266 -6.00 28.29 -5.59
CA SER A 266 -6.49 28.04 -4.23
C SER A 266 -5.40 27.48 -3.31
N SER A 267 -4.43 26.75 -3.87
CA SER A 267 -3.29 26.20 -3.11
C SER A 267 -2.20 27.26 -2.87
N PHE A 268 -1.85 28.05 -3.90
CA PHE A 268 -0.80 29.08 -3.84
C PHE A 268 -1.06 30.20 -2.82
N GLY A 269 -2.33 30.54 -2.56
CA GLY A 269 -2.67 31.53 -1.51
C GLY A 269 -2.25 31.09 -0.09
N SER A 270 -2.06 29.79 0.14
CA SER A 270 -1.68 29.24 1.45
C SER A 270 -0.24 28.69 1.50
N SER A 271 0.26 28.06 0.44
CA SER A 271 1.55 27.35 0.46
C SER A 271 2.77 28.26 0.25
N ILE A 272 2.65 29.37 -0.50
CA ILE A 272 3.71 30.40 -0.60
C ILE A 272 3.93 31.10 0.75
N SER A 273 2.87 31.21 1.55
CA SER A 273 2.96 31.72 2.93
C SER A 273 3.81 30.81 3.81
N TRP A 274 3.61 29.49 3.74
CA TRP A 274 4.40 28.54 4.53
C TRP A 274 5.87 28.50 4.12
N VAL A 275 6.19 28.50 2.82
CA VAL A 275 7.59 28.54 2.35
C VAL A 275 8.27 29.85 2.77
N SER A 276 7.59 30.98 2.62
CA SER A 276 8.10 32.29 3.04
C SER A 276 8.23 32.38 4.56
N LEU A 277 7.35 31.73 5.32
CA LEU A 277 7.38 31.69 6.78
C LEU A 277 8.49 30.75 7.30
N LEU A 278 8.78 29.66 6.60
CA LEU A 278 9.86 28.73 6.94
C LEU A 278 11.23 29.32 6.59
N LEU A 279 11.39 29.90 5.39
CA LEU A 279 12.59 30.66 5.00
C LEU A 279 12.77 31.90 5.86
N GLY A 280 11.70 32.68 6.07
CA GLY A 280 11.71 33.87 6.91
C GLY A 280 12.02 33.53 8.37
N GLY A 281 11.42 32.48 8.91
CA GLY A 281 11.70 31.97 10.25
C GLY A 281 13.15 31.50 10.40
N GLY A 282 13.67 30.76 9.43
CA GLY A 282 15.08 30.33 9.40
C GLY A 282 16.04 31.52 9.37
N LEU A 283 15.79 32.51 8.50
CA LEU A 283 16.59 33.74 8.42
C LEU A 283 16.52 34.56 9.72
N LEU A 284 15.34 34.65 10.33
CA LEU A 284 15.14 35.36 11.60
C LEU A 284 15.89 34.66 12.74
N LEU A 285 15.89 33.33 12.76
CA LEU A 285 16.62 32.54 13.75
C LEU A 285 18.14 32.71 13.59
N ILE A 286 18.64 32.70 12.34
CA ILE A 286 20.04 33.02 12.02
C ILE A 286 20.39 34.43 12.49
N LEU A 287 19.49 35.40 12.31
CA LEU A 287 19.69 36.79 12.69
C LEU A 287 19.70 36.96 14.22
N ILE A 288 18.80 36.29 14.95
CA ILE A 288 18.82 36.24 16.42
C ILE A 288 20.13 35.63 16.93
N ILE A 289 20.55 34.49 16.37
CA ILE A 289 21.82 33.85 16.73
C ILE A 289 23.00 34.79 16.48
N SER A 290 23.00 35.49 15.34
CA SER A 290 24.04 36.46 14.98
C SER A 290 24.09 37.63 15.96
N ILE A 291 22.93 38.20 16.34
CA ILE A 291 22.84 39.29 17.34
C ILE A 291 23.32 38.81 18.71
N ILE A 292 22.88 37.64 19.19
CA ILE A 292 23.31 37.08 20.47
C ILE A 292 24.82 36.84 20.48
N ARG A 293 25.36 36.30 19.39
CA ARG A 293 26.80 36.05 19.23
C ARG A 293 27.59 37.35 19.25
N ARG A 294 27.13 38.38 18.53
CA ARG A 294 27.75 39.72 18.51
C ARG A 294 27.69 40.40 19.89
N ARG A 295 26.56 40.31 20.59
CA ARG A 295 26.41 40.86 21.95
C ARG A 295 27.34 40.15 22.95
N ARG A 296 27.52 38.83 22.84
CA ARG A 296 28.45 38.07 23.69
C ARG A 296 29.92 38.41 23.43
N ILE A 297 30.28 38.77 22.20
CA ILE A 297 31.63 39.21 21.85
C ILE A 297 31.89 40.61 22.44
N ASN A 298 30.97 41.56 22.25
CA ASN A 298 31.11 42.92 22.77
C ASN A 298 30.95 43.04 24.30
N ALA A 299 30.46 42.01 24.98
CA ALA A 299 30.35 41.97 26.45
C ALA A 299 31.59 41.30 27.12
N ARG A 300 32.60 40.93 26.32
CA ARG A 300 33.88 40.39 26.79
C ARG A 300 35.03 41.39 26.68
N ASP A 301 34.79 42.55 26.08
CA ASP A 301 35.63 43.75 26.15
C ASP A 301 35.09 44.68 27.26
#